data_AF-A0A6A5ABV4-F1
#
_entry.id   AF-A0A6A5ABV4-F1
#
_cell.length_a   1.000
_cell.length_b   1.000
_cell.length_c   1.000
_cell.angle_alpha   90.00
_cell.angle_beta   90.00
_cell.angle_gamma   90.00
#
_symmetry.space_group_name_H-M   'P 1'
#
loop_
_entity.id
_entity.type
_entity.pdbx_description
1 polymer ?
#
loop_
_entity_poly.entity_id
_entity_poly.type
_entity_poly.pdbx_seq_one_letter_code
_entity_poly.pdbx_strand_id
1 'polypeptide(L)'
;MDVAKKTPPPKFTMPKVFSSVWMEGMQYVHINLPDVSASLKSLTTEHADGSNYWYMMMLIRFCLQFDEFGVLATLTYLGTGAVEVSNLQCVVGLHEAYLNCAISSFQQNLVSDWISFFRETWASAIYHDRFQEFCVRLNTALKYDEGIRIVVEAVKRHVAETGDLKEAMELAQAQAGRGGKALMPTTKKMIELNLLDYLSANREVLNMYFLPRAGGGGGNGGNT
;
A
#
# COMPACT_ATOMS: atom_id res chain seq x y z
N MET A 1 -38.64 11.29 28.25
CA MET A 1 -38.30 9.90 27.86
C MET A 1 -37.07 10.00 26.98
N ASP A 2 -35.89 9.80 27.57
CA ASP A 2 -34.59 9.89 26.90
C ASP A 2 -34.42 8.76 25.90
N VAL A 3 -34.31 9.12 24.62
CA VAL A 3 -33.84 8.21 23.58
C VAL A 3 -32.34 8.02 23.82
N ALA A 4 -31.99 6.95 24.52
CA ALA A 4 -30.62 6.52 24.70
C ALA A 4 -29.93 6.48 23.32
N LYS A 5 -29.02 7.44 23.07
CA LYS A 5 -28.15 7.45 21.90
C LYS A 5 -27.36 6.14 21.94
N LYS A 6 -27.80 5.14 21.17
CA LYS A 6 -27.06 3.90 20.96
C LYS A 6 -25.70 4.30 20.38
N THR A 7 -24.66 4.23 21.20
CA THR A 7 -23.28 4.37 20.75
C THR A 7 -23.07 3.35 19.65
N PRO A 8 -22.65 3.77 18.44
CA PRO A 8 -22.37 2.82 17.38
C PRO A 8 -21.27 1.85 17.86
N PRO A 9 -21.33 0.57 17.46
CA PRO A 9 -20.32 -0.40 17.84
C PRO A 9 -18.92 0.07 17.40
N PRO A 10 -17.86 -0.32 18.13
CA PRO A 10 -16.50 0.01 17.74
C PRO A 10 -16.22 -0.51 16.32
N LYS A 11 -15.74 0.37 15.45
CA LYS A 11 -15.34 0.00 14.10
C LYS A 11 -13.99 -0.70 14.16
N PHE A 12 -13.97 -1.99 13.81
CA PHE A 12 -12.73 -2.74 13.69
C PHE A 12 -12.09 -2.44 12.33
N THR A 13 -10.90 -1.85 12.34
CA THR A 13 -10.17 -1.48 11.12
C THR A 13 -8.92 -2.33 10.89
N MET A 14 -8.55 -3.19 11.84
CA MET A 14 -7.37 -4.05 11.73
C MET A 14 -7.66 -5.30 10.89
N PRO A 15 -6.73 -5.73 10.03
CA PRO A 15 -6.86 -6.97 9.28
C PRO A 15 -6.99 -8.20 10.20
N LYS A 16 -7.77 -9.19 9.76
CA LYS A 16 -7.80 -10.51 10.40
C LYS A 16 -6.78 -11.40 9.71
N VAL A 17 -5.99 -12.10 10.50
CA VAL A 17 -4.92 -12.97 10.02
C VAL A 17 -5.27 -14.41 10.36
N PHE A 18 -5.31 -15.27 9.34
CA PHE A 18 -5.42 -16.71 9.47
C PHE A 18 -4.17 -17.34 8.88
N SER A 19 -3.42 -18.09 9.68
CA SER A 19 -2.27 -18.85 9.20
C SER A 19 -2.37 -20.29 9.71
N SER A 20 -2.09 -21.24 8.82
CA SER A 20 -2.09 -22.66 9.15
C SER A 20 -1.07 -23.40 8.29
N VAL A 21 -0.49 -24.46 8.85
CA VAL A 21 0.35 -25.38 8.09
C VAL A 21 -0.52 -26.54 7.64
N TRP A 22 -0.67 -26.71 6.32
CA TRP A 22 -1.30 -27.84 5.68
C TRP A 22 -0.29 -29.00 5.56
N MET A 23 -0.79 -30.23 5.41
CA MET A 23 -0.01 -31.45 5.17
C MET A 23 1.20 -31.22 4.24
N GLU A 24 2.30 -31.92 4.55
CA GLU A 24 3.59 -31.83 3.86
C GLU A 24 4.34 -30.49 4.01
N GLY A 25 3.96 -29.65 4.98
CA GLY A 25 4.69 -28.41 5.31
C GLY A 25 4.28 -27.20 4.47
N MET A 26 3.19 -27.29 3.71
CA MET A 26 2.61 -26.15 3.00
C MET A 26 2.05 -25.13 3.99
N GLN A 27 2.39 -23.87 3.81
CA GLN A 27 1.83 -22.75 4.57
C GLN A 27 0.64 -22.17 3.80
N TYR A 28 -0.48 -22.07 4.49
CA TYR A 28 -1.64 -21.30 4.06
C TYR A 28 -1.74 -20.05 4.92
N VAL A 29 -1.75 -18.89 4.28
CA VAL A 29 -1.92 -17.60 4.94
C VAL A 29 -3.04 -16.85 4.24
N HIS A 30 -4.01 -16.40 5.00
CA HIS A 30 -5.12 -15.60 4.52
C HIS A 30 -5.28 -14.39 5.44
N ILE A 31 -5.15 -13.20 4.87
CA ILE A 31 -5.27 -11.94 5.58
C ILE A 31 -6.36 -11.13 4.89
N ASN A 32 -7.38 -10.70 5.62
CA ASN A 32 -8.48 -9.93 5.06
C ASN A 32 -8.89 -8.75 5.95
N LEU A 33 -9.35 -7.68 5.32
CA LEU A 33 -10.01 -6.59 6.04
C LEU A 33 -11.32 -7.08 6.67
N PRO A 34 -11.74 -6.51 7.81
CA PRO A 34 -13.01 -6.88 8.45
C PRO A 34 -14.24 -6.59 7.60
N ASP A 35 -14.16 -5.54 6.80
CA ASP A 35 -15.19 -5.10 5.86
C ASP A 35 -14.64 -5.32 4.45
N VAL A 36 -15.10 -6.39 3.79
CA VAL A 36 -14.62 -6.79 2.47
C VAL A 36 -15.67 -6.37 1.46
N SER A 37 -15.29 -5.50 0.53
CA SER A 37 -16.14 -5.06 -0.56
C SER A 37 -16.59 -6.23 -1.44
N ALA A 38 -17.81 -6.13 -1.99
CA ALA A 38 -18.43 -7.20 -2.77
C ALA A 38 -17.72 -7.49 -4.11
N SER A 39 -16.93 -6.55 -4.61
CA SER A 39 -16.27 -6.60 -5.91
C SER A 39 -14.77 -6.44 -5.70
N LEU A 40 -14.02 -7.51 -6.00
CA LEU A 40 -12.58 -7.56 -5.78
C LEU A 40 -11.85 -7.94 -7.06
N LYS A 41 -10.84 -7.15 -7.42
CA LYS A 41 -9.91 -7.46 -8.50
C LYS A 41 -8.77 -8.31 -7.97
N SER A 42 -8.70 -9.56 -8.43
CA SER A 42 -7.67 -10.52 -8.00
C SER A 42 -6.46 -10.47 -8.92
N LEU A 43 -5.27 -10.29 -8.34
CA LEU A 43 -3.97 -10.34 -9.01
C LEU A 43 -3.20 -11.54 -8.48
N THR A 44 -3.17 -12.62 -9.26
CA THR A 44 -2.55 -13.88 -8.85
C THR A 44 -1.21 -14.06 -9.55
N THR A 45 -0.16 -14.36 -8.79
CA THR A 45 1.10 -14.90 -9.32
C THR A 45 1.16 -16.38 -9.00
N GLU A 46 1.62 -17.16 -9.97
CA GLU A 46 1.89 -18.58 -9.82
C GLU A 46 3.38 -18.81 -10.06
N HIS A 47 4.04 -19.50 -9.13
CA HIS A 47 5.43 -19.90 -9.27
C HIS A 47 5.54 -21.41 -9.06
N ALA A 48 6.18 -22.10 -10.01
CA ALA A 48 6.49 -23.52 -9.87
C ALA A 48 7.62 -23.69 -8.86
N ASP A 49 7.40 -24.47 -7.80
CA ASP A 49 8.50 -24.91 -6.94
C ASP A 49 9.40 -25.82 -7.80
N GLY A 50 10.58 -25.31 -8.18
CA GLY A 50 11.49 -25.95 -9.13
C GLY A 50 12.15 -27.23 -8.64
N SER A 51 11.63 -27.83 -7.57
CA SER A 51 12.30 -28.89 -6.84
C SER A 51 11.97 -30.31 -7.29
N ASN A 52 10.90 -30.63 -8.04
CA ASN A 52 10.69 -31.99 -8.56
C ASN A 52 9.60 -32.08 -9.67
N TYR A 53 9.98 -32.61 -10.84
CA TYR A 53 9.13 -32.80 -12.03
C TYR A 53 7.91 -33.74 -11.85
N TRP A 54 7.72 -34.34 -10.67
CA TRP A 54 6.55 -35.18 -10.38
C TRP A 54 5.44 -34.45 -9.60
N TYR A 55 5.72 -33.32 -8.94
CA TYR A 55 4.73 -32.53 -8.19
C TYR A 55 4.24 -31.29 -8.95
N MET A 56 3.91 -31.45 -10.24
CA MET A 56 3.36 -30.37 -11.09
C MET A 56 2.03 -29.76 -10.57
N MET A 57 1.54 -30.20 -9.40
CA MET A 57 0.36 -29.71 -8.70
C MET A 57 0.69 -28.81 -7.49
N MET A 58 1.95 -28.66 -7.08
CA MET A 58 2.35 -27.84 -5.93
C MET A 58 2.80 -26.45 -6.41
N LEU A 59 1.86 -25.70 -6.98
CA LEU A 59 2.09 -24.31 -7.37
C LEU A 59 2.07 -23.43 -6.12
N ILE A 60 3.11 -22.64 -5.94
CA ILE A 60 3.08 -21.54 -4.98
C ILE A 60 2.15 -20.48 -5.58
N ARG A 61 1.03 -20.23 -4.90
CA ARG A 61 0.03 -19.25 -5.30
C ARG A 61 0.02 -18.09 -4.34
N PHE A 62 0.20 -16.90 -4.88
CA PHE A 62 0.03 -15.66 -4.15
C PHE A 62 -1.02 -14.82 -4.85
N CYS A 63 -2.09 -14.45 -4.14
CA CYS A 63 -3.20 -13.69 -4.66
C CYS A 63 -3.44 -12.44 -3.82
N LEU A 64 -3.37 -11.29 -4.47
CA LEU A 64 -3.79 -10.00 -3.92
C LEU A 64 -5.17 -9.64 -4.45
N GLN A 65 -6.09 -9.26 -3.58
CA GLN A 65 -7.43 -8.85 -3.98
C GLN A 65 -7.66 -7.39 -3.58
N PHE A 66 -7.79 -6.54 -4.58
CA PHE A 66 -8.02 -5.11 -4.41
C PHE A 66 -9.49 -4.78 -4.54
N ASP A 67 -9.97 -3.85 -3.73
CA ASP A 67 -11.28 -3.23 -3.90
C ASP A 67 -11.33 -2.35 -5.16
N GLU A 68 -12.52 -1.93 -5.56
CA GLU A 68 -12.80 -1.03 -6.67
C GLU A 68 -12.06 0.31 -6.54
N PHE A 69 -11.73 0.72 -5.31
CA PHE A 69 -10.95 1.91 -5.00
C PHE A 69 -9.45 1.67 -4.92
N GLY A 70 -8.94 0.50 -5.32
CA GLY A 70 -7.50 0.21 -5.31
C GLY A 70 -6.91 -0.05 -3.92
N VAL A 71 -7.73 -0.31 -2.91
CA VAL A 71 -7.29 -0.72 -1.56
C VAL A 71 -7.12 -2.22 -1.51
N LEU A 72 -5.98 -2.71 -0.98
CA LEU A 72 -5.77 -4.14 -0.79
C LEU A 72 -6.68 -4.66 0.33
N ALA A 73 -7.73 -5.38 -0.05
CA ALA A 73 -8.73 -5.90 0.88
C ALA A 73 -8.33 -7.28 1.44
N THR A 74 -7.80 -8.15 0.57
CA THR A 74 -7.47 -9.53 0.94
C THR A 74 -6.16 -9.96 0.31
N LEU A 75 -5.37 -10.70 1.07
CA LEU A 75 -4.13 -11.34 0.66
C LEU A 75 -4.25 -12.82 0.98
N THR A 76 -4.00 -13.67 -0.02
CA THR A 76 -3.96 -15.13 0.16
C THR A 76 -2.65 -15.69 -0.37
N TYR A 77 -2.01 -16.52 0.44
CA TYR A 77 -0.81 -17.26 0.10
C TYR A 77 -1.01 -18.75 0.36
N LEU A 78 -0.56 -19.57 -0.59
CA LEU A 78 -0.48 -21.01 -0.47
C LEU A 78 0.83 -21.47 -1.08
N GLY A 79 1.72 -22.07 -0.28
CA GLY A 79 3.00 -22.59 -0.79
C GLY A 79 3.89 -23.16 0.29
N THR A 80 5.02 -23.76 -0.11
CA THR A 80 6.04 -24.36 0.78
C THR A 80 7.06 -23.34 1.30
N GLY A 81 7.09 -22.14 0.73
CA GLY A 81 8.01 -21.08 1.11
C GLY A 81 7.68 -20.49 2.48
N ALA A 82 8.71 -20.14 3.25
CA ALA A 82 8.53 -19.34 4.46
C ALA A 82 7.98 -17.96 4.07
N VAL A 83 6.98 -17.47 4.81
CA VAL A 83 6.37 -16.17 4.58
C VAL A 83 6.28 -15.35 5.86
N GLU A 84 6.66 -14.08 5.76
CA GLU A 84 6.65 -13.13 6.86
C GLU A 84 5.23 -12.57 7.09
N VAL A 85 4.36 -13.37 7.72
CA VAL A 85 2.94 -13.02 7.97
C VAL A 85 2.80 -11.65 8.64
N SER A 86 3.68 -11.33 9.60
CA SER A 86 3.67 -10.05 10.32
C SER A 86 4.00 -8.85 9.44
N ASN A 87 4.71 -9.03 8.33
CA ASN A 87 4.98 -7.97 7.36
C ASN A 87 3.81 -7.86 6.37
N LEU A 88 3.28 -9.01 5.93
CA LEU A 88 2.16 -9.05 4.99
C LEU A 88 0.86 -8.48 5.59
N GLN A 89 0.65 -8.56 6.89
CA GLN A 89 -0.51 -7.90 7.51
C GLN A 89 -0.45 -6.38 7.36
N CYS A 90 0.74 -5.78 7.29
CA CYS A 90 0.91 -4.32 7.20
C CYS A 90 0.53 -3.77 5.83
N VAL A 91 0.53 -4.60 4.77
CA VAL A 91 0.14 -4.16 3.43
C VAL A 91 -1.37 -4.19 3.21
N VAL A 92 -2.09 -5.03 3.96
CA VAL A 92 -3.55 -5.13 3.87
C VAL A 92 -4.20 -3.87 4.47
N GLY A 93 -5.11 -3.26 3.73
CA GLY A 93 -5.69 -1.94 4.05
C GLY A 93 -4.96 -0.76 3.42
N LEU A 94 -3.83 -0.97 2.75
CA LEU A 94 -3.15 0.08 2.01
C LEU A 94 -3.67 0.21 0.57
N HIS A 95 -3.72 1.43 0.08
CA HIS A 95 -3.97 1.73 -1.33
C HIS A 95 -2.78 1.28 -2.19
N GLU A 96 -3.04 0.80 -3.41
CA GLU A 96 -2.05 0.36 -4.40
C GLU A 96 -0.90 1.35 -4.62
N ALA A 97 -1.17 2.65 -4.43
CA ALA A 97 -0.20 3.73 -4.58
C ALA A 97 0.94 3.63 -3.56
N TYR A 98 0.67 3.16 -2.34
CA TYR A 98 1.69 2.87 -1.32
C TYR A 98 2.45 1.58 -1.66
N LEU A 99 1.81 0.64 -2.34
CA LEU A 99 2.36 -0.65 -2.74
C LEU A 99 3.07 -0.57 -4.11
N ASN A 100 3.80 0.53 -4.35
CA ASN A 100 4.53 0.77 -5.59
C ASN A 100 3.67 0.59 -6.87
N CYS A 101 2.43 1.10 -6.82
CA CYS A 101 1.43 0.97 -7.89
C CYS A 101 1.19 -0.50 -8.29
N ALA A 102 1.00 -1.39 -7.31
CA ALA A 102 0.92 -2.84 -7.48
C ALA A 102 0.06 -3.28 -8.68
N ILE A 103 -1.15 -2.74 -8.83
CA ILE A 103 -2.04 -3.10 -9.95
C ILE A 103 -1.43 -2.77 -11.30
N SER A 104 -0.94 -1.54 -11.49
CA SER A 104 -0.30 -1.12 -12.74
C SER A 104 0.99 -1.89 -13.01
N SER A 105 1.78 -2.16 -11.96
CA SER A 105 3.04 -2.91 -12.07
C SER A 105 2.80 -4.36 -12.49
N PHE A 106 1.76 -5.01 -11.97
CA PHE A 106 1.33 -6.33 -12.41
C PHE A 106 0.81 -6.33 -13.86
N GLN A 107 -0.04 -5.37 -14.24
CA GLN A 107 -0.55 -5.26 -15.61
C GLN A 107 0.55 -5.04 -16.67
N GLN A 108 1.68 -4.45 -16.27
CA GLN A 108 2.84 -4.23 -17.13
C GLN A 108 3.83 -5.42 -17.12
N ASN A 109 3.49 -6.53 -16.47
CA ASN A 109 4.37 -7.69 -16.26
C ASN A 109 5.70 -7.34 -15.55
N LEU A 110 5.70 -6.29 -14.72
CA LEU A 110 6.87 -5.94 -13.89
C LEU A 110 6.94 -6.78 -12.62
N VAL A 111 5.84 -7.44 -12.25
CA VAL A 111 5.74 -8.32 -11.09
C VAL A 111 5.60 -9.75 -11.57
N SER A 112 6.65 -10.56 -11.38
CA SER A 112 6.64 -11.99 -11.66
C SER A 112 6.16 -12.81 -10.45
N ASP A 113 6.54 -12.39 -9.25
CA ASP A 113 6.19 -13.04 -7.99
C ASP A 113 5.94 -12.00 -6.90
N TRP A 114 4.76 -12.03 -6.29
CA TRP A 114 4.39 -11.10 -5.23
C TRP A 114 5.24 -11.27 -3.97
N ILE A 115 5.72 -12.47 -3.66
CA ILE A 115 6.58 -12.69 -2.48
C ILE A 115 7.89 -11.94 -2.68
N SER A 116 8.53 -12.15 -3.82
CA SER A 116 9.77 -11.46 -4.20
C SER A 116 9.56 -9.94 -4.22
N PHE A 117 8.45 -9.47 -4.80
CA PHE A 117 8.10 -8.04 -4.86
C PHE A 117 7.99 -7.39 -3.48
N PHE A 118 7.34 -8.05 -2.51
CA PHE A 118 7.20 -7.55 -1.14
C PHE A 118 8.45 -7.75 -0.28
N ARG A 119 9.43 -8.53 -0.74
CA ARG A 119 10.75 -8.68 -0.09
C ARG A 119 11.78 -7.67 -0.57
N GLU A 120 11.46 -6.89 -1.61
CA GLU A 120 12.31 -5.80 -2.04
C GLU A 120 12.48 -4.72 -0.96
N THR A 121 13.59 -3.99 -1.01
CA THR A 121 13.99 -3.03 0.03
C THR A 121 13.03 -1.87 0.22
N TRP A 122 12.24 -1.52 -0.80
CA TRP A 122 11.23 -0.46 -0.71
C TRP A 122 10.08 -0.81 0.24
N ALA A 123 9.78 -2.09 0.43
CA ALA A 123 8.67 -2.51 1.28
C ALA A 123 9.01 -2.39 2.78
N SER A 124 10.29 -2.37 3.14
CA SER A 124 10.75 -2.21 4.53
C SER A 124 10.23 -0.95 5.21
N ALA A 125 10.00 0.14 4.47
CA ALA A 125 9.43 1.36 5.03
C ALA A 125 7.95 1.21 5.44
N ILE A 126 7.23 0.28 4.79
CA ILE A 126 5.81 0.01 5.02
C ILE A 126 5.61 -0.90 6.23
N TYR A 127 6.55 -1.82 6.46
CA TYR A 127 6.51 -2.75 7.60
C TYR A 127 6.85 -2.10 8.93
N HIS A 128 7.37 -0.87 8.92
CA HIS A 128 7.73 -0.14 10.12
C HIS A 128 6.46 0.32 10.86
N ASP A 129 6.46 0.18 12.18
CA ASP A 129 5.35 0.55 13.07
C ASP A 129 4.84 1.99 12.89
N ARG A 130 5.75 2.95 12.67
CA ARG A 130 5.46 4.37 12.46
C ARG A 130 4.91 4.71 11.07
N PHE A 131 4.86 3.76 10.14
CA PHE A 131 4.34 4.03 8.80
C PHE A 131 2.88 4.47 8.84
N GLN A 132 2.07 3.88 9.72
CA GLN A 132 0.66 4.24 9.85
C GLN A 132 0.47 5.68 10.35
N GLU A 133 1.30 6.11 11.31
CA GLU A 133 1.30 7.50 11.79
C GLU A 133 1.69 8.47 10.66
N PHE A 134 2.69 8.09 9.85
CA PHE A 134 3.07 8.84 8.66
C PHE A 134 1.90 8.96 7.68
N CYS A 135 1.18 7.89 7.37
CA CYS A 135 0.00 7.93 6.48
C CYS A 135 -1.09 8.86 7.01
N VAL A 136 -1.39 8.83 8.31
CA VAL A 136 -2.38 9.73 8.94
C VAL A 136 -1.94 11.18 8.85
N ARG A 137 -0.66 11.46 9.14
CA ARG A 137 -0.08 12.80 9.05
C ARG A 137 -0.12 13.33 7.61
N LEU A 138 0.31 12.51 6.65
CA LEU A 138 0.32 12.84 5.22
C LEU A 138 -1.09 13.14 4.73
N ASN A 139 -2.07 12.28 5.02
CA ASN A 139 -3.46 12.49 4.63
C ASN A 139 -4.04 13.78 5.26
N THR A 140 -3.65 14.10 6.49
CA THR A 140 -4.05 15.36 7.13
C THR A 140 -3.48 16.58 6.42
N ALA A 141 -2.19 16.53 6.02
CA ALA A 141 -1.57 17.60 5.24
C ALA A 141 -2.23 17.77 3.86
N LEU A 142 -2.51 16.66 3.16
CA LEU A 142 -3.11 16.65 1.83
C LEU A 142 -4.54 17.23 1.80
N LYS A 143 -5.31 17.16 2.89
CA LYS A 143 -6.65 17.79 2.98
C LYS A 143 -6.62 19.30 2.78
N TYR A 144 -5.51 19.95 3.11
CA TYR A 144 -5.35 21.40 2.99
C TYR A 144 -4.58 21.80 1.73
N ASP A 145 -4.10 20.83 0.95
CA ASP A 145 -3.37 21.08 -0.29
C ASP A 145 -4.31 21.51 -1.42
N GLU A 146 -3.91 22.55 -2.14
CA GLU A 146 -4.70 23.09 -3.24
C GLU A 146 -4.79 22.13 -4.44
N GLY A 147 -3.70 21.43 -4.77
CA GLY A 147 -3.69 20.47 -5.87
C GLY A 147 -4.61 19.30 -5.62
N ILE A 148 -4.63 18.78 -4.38
CA ILE A 148 -5.58 17.73 -4.00
C ILE A 148 -7.01 18.24 -3.94
N ARG A 149 -7.26 19.46 -3.46
CA ARG A 149 -8.60 20.05 -3.46
C ARG A 149 -9.20 20.13 -4.86
N ILE A 150 -8.41 20.54 -5.86
CA ILE A 150 -8.84 20.57 -7.26
C ILE A 150 -9.26 19.18 -7.74
N VAL A 151 -8.44 18.15 -7.46
CA VAL A 151 -8.76 16.76 -7.84
C VAL A 151 -10.04 16.30 -7.13
N VAL A 152 -10.15 16.53 -5.82
CA VAL A 152 -11.33 16.14 -5.03
C VAL A 152 -12.59 16.87 -5.49
N GLU A 153 -12.51 18.14 -5.85
CA GLU A 153 -13.64 18.89 -6.40
C GLU A 153 -14.06 18.39 -7.78
N ALA A 154 -13.11 18.03 -8.64
CA ALA A 154 -13.40 17.41 -9.93
C ALA A 154 -14.14 16.08 -9.75
N VAL A 155 -13.67 15.23 -8.83
CA VAL A 155 -14.32 13.96 -8.47
C VAL A 155 -15.73 14.21 -7.94
N LYS A 156 -15.91 15.14 -7.00
CA LYS A 156 -17.23 15.47 -6.44
C LYS A 156 -18.21 15.96 -7.50
N ARG A 157 -17.75 16.79 -8.43
CA ARG A 157 -18.55 17.29 -9.54
C ARG A 157 -19.00 16.13 -10.44
N HIS A 158 -18.06 15.26 -10.82
CA HIS A 158 -18.35 14.08 -11.65
C HIS A 158 -19.36 13.14 -10.99
N VAL A 159 -19.22 12.88 -9.68
CA VAL A 159 -20.20 12.07 -8.93
C VAL A 159 -21.57 12.74 -8.87
N ALA A 160 -21.64 14.07 -8.77
CA ALA A 160 -22.91 14.80 -8.78
C ALA A 160 -23.61 14.76 -10.16
N GLU A 161 -22.84 14.68 -11.24
CA GLU A 161 -23.35 14.66 -12.62
C GLU A 161 -23.76 13.25 -13.07
N THR A 162 -22.88 12.26 -12.87
CA THR A 162 -23.09 10.89 -13.38
C THR A 162 -23.67 9.93 -12.34
N GLY A 163 -23.47 10.21 -11.05
CA GLY A 163 -23.82 9.29 -9.96
C GLY A 163 -22.93 8.04 -9.85
N ASP A 164 -21.96 7.88 -10.77
CA ASP A 164 -21.03 6.75 -10.79
C ASP A 164 -19.72 7.09 -10.07
N LEU A 165 -19.52 6.44 -8.93
CA LEU A 165 -18.32 6.58 -8.11
C LEU A 165 -17.08 5.97 -8.77
N LYS A 166 -17.26 4.93 -9.60
CA LYS A 166 -16.16 4.23 -10.24
C LYS A 166 -15.52 5.10 -11.31
N GLU A 167 -16.33 5.71 -12.17
CA GLU A 167 -15.84 6.61 -13.22
C GLU A 167 -15.16 7.84 -12.62
N ALA A 168 -15.72 8.39 -11.53
CA ALA A 168 -15.09 9.50 -10.83
C ALA A 168 -13.73 9.13 -10.22
N MET A 169 -13.53 7.87 -9.82
CA MET A 169 -12.26 7.40 -9.27
C MET A 169 -11.23 7.13 -10.35
N GLU A 170 -11.65 6.62 -11.51
CA GLU A 170 -10.80 6.51 -12.70
C GLU A 170 -10.31 7.89 -13.15
N LEU A 171 -11.18 8.92 -13.10
CA LEU A 171 -10.79 10.31 -13.34
C LEU A 171 -9.74 10.81 -12.33
N ALA A 172 -9.92 10.52 -11.04
CA ALA A 172 -8.95 10.89 -10.00
C ALA A 172 -7.58 10.24 -10.25
N GLN A 173 -7.58 8.96 -10.58
CA GLN A 173 -6.36 8.20 -10.90
C GLN A 173 -5.67 8.76 -12.16
N ALA A 174 -6.44 9.14 -13.18
CA ALA A 174 -5.91 9.78 -14.39
C ALA A 174 -5.27 11.14 -14.09
N GLN A 175 -5.88 11.95 -13.22
CA GLN A 175 -5.34 13.25 -12.81
C GLN A 175 -4.11 13.14 -11.90
N ALA A 176 -4.07 12.15 -11.01
CA ALA A 176 -2.89 11.90 -10.18
C ALA A 176 -1.73 11.28 -10.98
N GLY A 177 -2.05 10.41 -11.93
CA GLY A 177 -1.09 9.62 -12.71
C GLY A 177 -0.36 8.57 -11.87
N ARG A 178 0.33 7.63 -12.52
CA ARG A 178 1.09 6.57 -11.84
C ARG A 178 2.12 7.17 -10.88
N GLY A 179 2.02 6.82 -9.60
CA GLY A 179 2.91 7.30 -8.55
C GLY A 179 2.85 8.81 -8.31
N GLY A 180 1.74 9.47 -8.65
CA GLY A 180 1.57 10.92 -8.47
C GLY A 180 2.31 11.78 -9.49
N LYS A 181 2.71 11.22 -10.64
CA LYS A 181 3.49 11.93 -11.68
C LYS A 181 2.75 13.13 -12.30
N ALA A 182 1.42 13.08 -12.36
CA ALA A 182 0.60 14.14 -12.94
C ALA A 182 0.06 15.13 -11.88
N LEU A 183 0.36 14.91 -10.60
CA LEU A 183 0.04 15.85 -9.54
C LEU A 183 0.81 17.17 -9.73
N MET A 184 0.23 18.24 -9.20
CA MET A 184 0.87 19.54 -9.18
C MET A 184 2.27 19.46 -8.54
N PRO A 185 3.28 20.15 -9.09
CA PRO A 185 4.65 20.11 -8.56
C PRO A 185 4.76 20.49 -7.08
N THR A 186 3.90 21.40 -6.61
CA THR A 186 3.80 21.82 -5.20
C THR A 186 3.33 20.68 -4.30
N THR A 187 2.26 19.99 -4.68
CA THR A 187 1.72 18.82 -3.97
C THR A 187 2.74 17.69 -3.93
N LYS A 188 3.39 17.41 -5.07
CA LYS A 188 4.44 16.39 -5.14
C LYS A 188 5.59 16.70 -4.19
N LYS A 189 6.09 17.94 -4.20
CA LYS A 189 7.16 18.37 -3.29
C LYS A 189 6.75 18.26 -1.83
N MET A 190 5.49 18.55 -1.49
CA MET A 190 4.98 18.38 -0.14
C MET A 190 4.96 16.90 0.31
N ILE A 191 4.52 15.99 -0.57
CA ILE A 191 4.55 14.54 -0.32
C ILE A 191 6.01 14.08 -0.13
N GLU A 192 6.91 14.51 -1.01
CA GLU A 192 8.34 14.18 -0.94
C GLU A 192 8.98 14.67 0.36
N LEU A 193 8.69 15.89 0.80
CA LEU A 193 9.20 16.43 2.07
C LEU A 193 8.70 15.62 3.27
N ASN A 194 7.40 15.31 3.33
CA ASN A 194 6.85 14.49 4.41
C ASN A 194 7.46 13.08 4.44
N LEU A 195 7.73 12.50 3.26
CA LEU A 195 8.39 11.20 3.15
C LEU A 195 9.85 11.28 3.60
N LEU A 196 10.59 12.32 3.21
CA LEU A 196 11.97 12.55 3.67
C LEU A 196 12.03 12.76 5.18
N ASP A 197 11.07 13.46 5.77
CA ASP A 197 10.97 13.63 7.22
C ASP A 197 10.75 12.28 7.93
N TYR A 198 9.88 11.42 7.36
CA TYR A 198 9.66 10.07 7.87
C TYR A 198 10.92 9.20 7.77
N LEU A 199 11.58 9.18 6.62
CA LEU A 199 12.78 8.36 6.42
C LEU A 199 13.96 8.87 7.27
N SER A 200 14.13 10.19 7.40
CA SER A 200 15.19 10.77 8.21
C SER A 200 15.01 10.52 9.70
N ALA A 201 13.77 10.56 10.20
CA ALA A 201 13.45 10.23 11.59
C ALA A 201 13.72 8.75 11.94
N ASN A 202 13.69 7.86 10.94
CA ASN A 202 13.86 6.41 11.13
C ASN A 202 15.14 5.88 10.46
N ARG A 203 16.15 6.74 10.25
CA ARG A 203 17.37 6.42 9.50
C ARG A 203 18.17 5.24 10.07
N GLU A 204 18.11 5.03 11.38
CA GLU A 204 18.81 3.94 12.06
C GLU A 204 18.30 2.56 11.63
N VAL A 205 16.99 2.46 11.36
CA VAL A 205 16.32 1.22 10.94
C VAL A 205 16.19 1.16 9.41
N LEU A 206 15.91 2.29 8.78
CA LEU A 206 15.69 2.40 7.33
C LEU A 206 16.96 2.81 6.57
N ASN A 207 18.07 2.13 6.82
CA ASN A 207 19.38 2.44 6.24
C ASN A 207 19.52 2.13 4.74
N MET A 208 18.57 1.39 4.17
CA MET A 208 18.51 1.04 2.75
C MET A 208 18.09 2.21 1.86
N TYR A 209 17.56 3.30 2.44
CA TYR A 209 17.19 4.50 1.70
C TYR A 209 18.34 5.50 1.67
N PHE A 210 18.73 5.89 0.46
CA PHE A 210 19.71 6.96 0.28
C PHE A 210 19.04 8.31 0.55
N LEU A 211 19.29 8.86 1.73
CA LEU A 211 18.83 10.20 2.09
C LEU A 211 19.91 11.22 1.75
N PRO A 212 19.55 12.33 1.07
CA PRO A 212 20.44 13.48 0.97
C PRO A 212 20.83 13.88 2.40
N ARG A 213 22.13 13.90 2.71
CA ARG A 213 22.58 14.52 3.95
C ARG A 213 22.06 15.95 3.92
N ALA A 214 21.18 16.31 4.86
CA ALA A 214 20.82 17.71 5.08
C ALA A 214 22.12 18.51 5.13
N GLY A 215 22.24 19.50 4.24
CA GLY A 215 23.50 20.18 3.99
C GLY A 215 24.13 20.66 5.29
N GLY A 216 25.37 20.23 5.54
CA GLY A 216 26.27 21.05 6.34
C GLY A 216 26.36 22.40 5.65
N GLY A 217 25.85 23.43 6.31
CA GLY A 217 25.98 24.80 5.84
C GLY A 217 27.45 25.10 5.57
N GLY A 218 27.70 25.76 4.44
CA GLY A 218 29.00 26.33 4.15
C GLY A 218 29.42 27.28 5.27
N GLY A 219 30.43 26.89 6.02
CA GLY A 219 31.30 27.79 6.77
C GLY A 219 32.58 27.98 5.96
N ASN A 220 32.60 29.00 5.10
CA ASN A 220 33.84 29.55 4.57
C ASN A 220 34.50 30.39 5.67
N GLY A 221 35.81 30.25 5.87
CA GLY A 221 36.58 31.11 6.77
C GLY A 221 37.80 30.42 7.34
N GLY A 222 38.94 30.54 6.66
CA GLY A 222 40.23 30.13 7.21
C GLY A 222 40.59 30.93 8.46
N ASN A 223 41.34 30.31 9.37
CA ASN A 223 42.57 30.88 9.90
C ASN A 223 43.34 29.82 10.71
N THR A 224 44.66 29.95 10.63
CA THR A 224 45.76 29.30 11.38
C THR A 224 46.09 27.85 11.09
#